data_AF-A0AAP5YB26-F1
#
_entry.id   AF-A0AAP5YB26-F1
#
_cell.length_a   1.000
_cell.length_b   1.000
_cell.length_c   1.000
_cell.angle_alpha   90.00
_cell.angle_beta   90.00
_cell.angle_gamma   90.00
#
_symmetry.space_group_name_H-M   'P 1'
#
loop_
_entity.id
_entity.type
_entity.pdbx_description
1 polymer ?
#
loop_
_entity_poly.entity_id
_entity_poly.type
_entity_poly.pdbx_seq_one_letter_code
_entity_poly.pdbx_strand_id
1 'polypeptide(L)'
;MDFNAVNVAKLKNEIKADPVGVVIASGKTPKGWVKSCHTKLANAYAAGKRRFWVDGSCAISGNIFGSTTQPVDNAIQLIIYDGVLYSQSMSYFDGLLYQYLSKPTVLDVKEIWIDLFDSKNDIGVTPTSFHKHDINNDFNKYAFLLDGSLKLDGGIGLDAEDRTIKLNGSLIPAYNGGKSGKYIEKLKWQRGSWNDL
;
A
#
# COMPACT_ATOMS: atom_id res chain seq x y z
N MET A 1 12.11 14.02 -6.66
CA MET A 1 10.85 14.82 -6.74
C MET A 1 10.67 15.45 -5.37
N ASP A 2 10.56 16.77 -5.25
CA ASP A 2 10.51 17.40 -3.93
C ASP A 2 9.17 17.10 -3.24
N PHE A 3 9.24 16.67 -1.98
CA PHE A 3 8.07 16.38 -1.15
C PHE A 3 7.16 17.61 -1.05
N ASN A 4 5.90 17.48 -1.47
CA ASN A 4 4.91 18.54 -1.37
C ASN A 4 3.85 18.21 -0.30
N ALA A 5 4.14 18.63 0.93
CA ALA A 5 3.25 18.45 2.09
C ALA A 5 1.82 18.96 1.85
N VAL A 6 1.68 20.06 1.11
CA VAL A 6 0.37 20.69 0.84
C VAL A 6 -0.48 19.79 -0.05
N ASN A 7 0.10 19.23 -1.12
CA ASN A 7 -0.60 18.31 -2.01
C ASN A 7 -0.96 17.00 -1.30
N VAL A 8 -0.05 16.46 -0.50
CA VAL A 8 -0.31 15.28 0.34
C VAL A 8 -1.48 15.53 1.30
N ALA A 9 -1.45 16.65 2.03
CA ALA A 9 -2.52 17.01 2.96
C ALA A 9 -3.86 17.24 2.23
N LYS A 10 -3.82 17.87 1.05
CA LYS A 10 -4.99 18.07 0.20
C LYS A 10 -5.60 16.73 -0.22
N LEU A 11 -4.80 15.79 -0.73
CA LEU A 11 -5.28 14.47 -1.15
C LEU A 11 -5.82 13.65 0.04
N LYS A 12 -5.12 13.67 1.18
CA LYS A 12 -5.59 13.02 2.41
C LYS A 12 -6.95 13.58 2.86
N ASN A 13 -7.14 14.90 2.79
CA ASN A 13 -8.40 15.55 3.14
C ASN A 13 -9.51 15.27 2.11
N GLU A 14 -9.17 15.21 0.82
CA GLU A 14 -10.09 14.81 -0.24
C GLU A 14 -10.62 13.39 -0.01
N ILE A 15 -9.73 12.44 0.25
CA ILE A 15 -10.12 11.06 0.59
C ILE A 15 -10.94 11.03 1.88
N LYS A 16 -10.61 11.84 2.88
CA LYS A 16 -11.41 11.92 4.11
C LYS A 16 -12.83 12.43 3.88
N ALA A 17 -13.00 13.37 2.95
CA ALA A 17 -14.29 13.99 2.62
C ALA A 17 -15.13 13.12 1.66
N ASP A 18 -14.50 12.21 0.92
CA ASP A 18 -15.17 11.31 0.00
C ASP A 18 -16.10 10.32 0.75
N PRO A 19 -17.39 10.16 0.35
CA PRO A 19 -18.30 9.20 0.96
C PRO A 19 -17.78 7.75 0.96
N VAL A 20 -16.97 7.35 -0.04
CA VAL A 20 -16.34 6.03 -0.12
C VAL A 20 -14.90 6.04 0.38
N GLY A 21 -14.46 7.12 1.02
CA GLY A 21 -13.12 7.28 1.57
C GLY A 21 -13.00 6.93 3.05
N VAL A 22 -11.79 6.52 3.42
CA VAL A 22 -11.35 6.27 4.80
C VAL A 22 -9.87 6.60 4.98
N VAL A 23 -9.55 7.25 6.11
CA VAL A 23 -8.18 7.56 6.52
C VAL A 23 -7.88 6.82 7.81
N ILE A 24 -6.83 5.99 7.79
CA ILE A 24 -6.34 5.22 8.93
C ILE A 24 -5.00 5.82 9.36
N ALA A 25 -5.03 6.67 10.40
CA ALA A 25 -3.85 7.41 10.86
C ALA A 25 -3.47 7.23 12.33
N SER A 26 -4.26 6.45 13.08
CA SER A 26 -4.06 6.25 14.52
C SER A 26 -3.91 4.77 14.87
N GLY A 27 -3.44 4.52 16.10
CA GLY A 27 -3.22 3.18 16.63
C GLY A 27 -2.10 2.47 15.89
N LYS A 28 -0.88 3.00 16.03
CA LYS A 28 0.33 2.42 15.46
C LYS A 28 1.18 1.76 16.54
N THR A 29 2.00 0.78 16.16
CA THR A 29 3.09 0.24 16.98
C THR A 29 4.22 1.27 17.11
N PRO A 30 5.23 1.05 17.99
CA PRO A 30 6.33 1.98 18.16
C PRO A 30 7.11 2.27 16.87
N LYS A 31 7.19 1.32 15.93
CA LYS A 31 7.85 1.53 14.63
C LYS A 31 6.87 1.84 13.49
N GLY A 32 5.59 2.09 13.79
CA GLY A 32 4.67 2.69 12.82
C GLY A 32 3.78 1.72 12.05
N TRP A 33 3.69 0.44 12.42
CA TRP A 33 2.64 -0.45 11.89
C TRP A 33 1.28 -0.07 12.44
N VAL A 34 0.30 0.13 11.57
CA VAL A 34 -1.10 0.26 11.99
C VAL A 34 -1.56 -1.06 12.59
N LYS A 35 -1.96 -1.01 13.87
CA LYS A 35 -2.51 -2.16 14.60
C LYS A 35 -3.74 -2.70 13.89
N SER A 36 -3.77 -4.01 13.68
CA SER A 36 -4.82 -4.74 12.95
C SER A 36 -5.22 -4.08 11.62
N CYS A 37 -4.24 -3.62 10.83
CA CYS A 37 -4.49 -2.90 9.56
C CYS A 37 -5.40 -3.70 8.62
N HIS A 38 -5.13 -5.00 8.43
CA HIS A 38 -5.94 -5.90 7.63
C HIS A 38 -7.43 -5.89 8.04
N THR A 39 -7.73 -5.95 9.34
CA THR A 39 -9.12 -5.92 9.86
C THR A 39 -9.78 -4.58 9.58
N LYS A 40 -9.07 -3.46 9.78
CA LYS A 40 -9.60 -2.11 9.53
C LYS A 40 -9.94 -1.93 8.05
N LEU A 41 -9.07 -2.38 7.15
CA LEU A 41 -9.30 -2.34 5.71
C LEU A 41 -10.45 -3.26 5.30
N ALA A 42 -10.50 -4.50 5.79
CA ALA A 42 -11.58 -5.44 5.49
C ALA A 42 -12.96 -4.91 5.93
N ASN A 43 -13.05 -4.37 7.15
CA ASN A 43 -14.29 -3.81 7.67
C ASN A 43 -14.73 -2.57 6.86
N ALA A 44 -13.79 -1.69 6.52
CA ALA A 44 -14.10 -0.53 5.70
C ALA A 44 -14.54 -0.93 4.27
N TYR A 45 -13.87 -1.91 3.66
CA TYR A 45 -14.26 -2.44 2.35
C TYR A 45 -15.67 -3.04 2.37
N ALA A 46 -15.98 -3.85 3.39
CA ALA A 46 -17.30 -4.43 3.62
C ALA A 46 -18.38 -3.35 3.85
N ALA A 47 -18.01 -2.22 4.47
CA ALA A 47 -18.88 -1.05 4.65
C ALA A 47 -19.01 -0.16 3.39
N GLY A 48 -18.53 -0.62 2.23
CA GLY A 48 -18.66 0.10 0.95
C GLY A 48 -17.57 1.12 0.67
N LYS A 49 -16.52 1.20 1.51
CA LYS A 49 -15.37 2.07 1.24
C LYS A 49 -14.51 1.52 0.11
N ARG A 50 -13.94 2.43 -0.69
CA ARG A 50 -13.14 2.13 -1.88
C ARG A 50 -11.86 2.96 -1.96
N ARG A 51 -11.75 4.08 -1.24
CA ARG A 51 -10.54 4.90 -1.17
C ARG A 51 -9.94 4.81 0.24
N PHE A 52 -8.74 4.27 0.34
CA PHE A 52 -8.07 3.97 1.60
C PHE A 52 -6.77 4.74 1.66
N TRP A 53 -6.61 5.57 2.69
CA TRP A 53 -5.34 6.19 3.05
C TRP A 53 -4.83 5.56 4.34
N VAL A 54 -3.68 4.91 4.30
CA VAL A 54 -2.98 4.44 5.49
C VAL A 54 -1.77 5.33 5.73
N ASP A 55 -1.74 5.94 6.90
CA ASP A 55 -0.60 6.73 7.36
C ASP A 55 0.25 5.81 8.25
N GLY A 56 1.45 5.45 7.80
CA GLY A 56 2.30 4.40 8.38
C GLY A 56 2.21 3.07 7.65
N SER A 57 2.78 2.03 8.27
CA SER A 57 2.93 0.70 7.68
C SER A 57 1.66 -0.14 7.83
N CYS A 58 1.38 -1.01 6.87
CA CYS A 58 0.18 -1.85 6.87
C CYS A 58 0.53 -3.30 6.56
N ALA A 59 0.11 -4.21 7.44
CA ALA A 59 0.16 -5.65 7.17
C ALA A 59 -1.23 -6.14 6.79
N ILE A 60 -1.31 -6.80 5.64
CA ILE A 60 -2.52 -7.37 5.06
C ILE A 60 -2.38 -8.89 5.07
N SER A 61 -3.46 -9.59 5.41
CA SER A 61 -3.57 -11.04 5.25
C SER A 61 -4.95 -11.40 4.74
N GLY A 62 -4.98 -12.33 3.77
CA GLY A 62 -6.20 -12.83 3.15
C GLY A 62 -6.86 -11.91 2.13
N ASN A 63 -8.04 -12.30 1.66
CA ASN A 63 -8.74 -11.69 0.53
C ASN A 63 -9.64 -10.53 0.94
N ILE A 64 -9.04 -9.53 1.60
CA ILE A 64 -9.79 -8.41 2.21
C ILE A 64 -10.46 -7.47 1.20
N PHE A 65 -10.05 -7.52 -0.07
CA PHE A 65 -10.59 -6.72 -1.17
C PHE A 65 -11.43 -7.54 -2.15
N GLY A 66 -11.88 -8.72 -1.74
CA GLY A 66 -12.69 -9.63 -2.55
C GLY A 66 -11.92 -10.85 -3.06
N SER A 67 -12.67 -11.81 -3.58
CA SER A 67 -12.18 -13.10 -4.07
C SER A 67 -12.28 -13.25 -5.59
N THR A 68 -12.74 -12.20 -6.29
CA THR A 68 -12.91 -12.16 -7.75
C THR A 68 -12.69 -10.75 -8.28
N THR A 69 -12.33 -10.67 -9.56
CA THR A 69 -12.18 -9.41 -10.30
C THR A 69 -13.48 -8.60 -10.28
N GLN A 70 -13.40 -7.32 -9.91
CA GLN A 70 -14.52 -6.39 -9.80
C GLN A 70 -14.67 -5.46 -11.02
N PRO A 71 -15.84 -4.85 -11.28
CA PRO A 71 -15.98 -3.82 -12.31
C PRO A 71 -15.29 -2.50 -11.91
N VAL A 72 -15.11 -1.58 -12.87
CA VAL A 72 -14.51 -0.25 -12.63
C VAL A 72 -15.25 0.51 -11.52
N ASP A 73 -16.59 0.43 -11.46
CA ASP A 73 -17.39 1.08 -10.41
C ASP A 73 -17.10 0.58 -8.98
N ASN A 74 -16.40 -0.54 -8.85
CA ASN A 74 -15.93 -1.08 -7.58
C ASN A 74 -14.40 -1.02 -7.41
N ALA A 75 -13.67 -0.37 -8.33
CA ALA A 75 -12.24 -0.22 -8.21
C ALA A 75 -11.85 0.46 -6.88
N ILE A 76 -10.68 0.10 -6.38
CA ILE A 76 -10.13 0.46 -5.09
C ILE A 76 -8.90 1.36 -5.28
N GLN A 77 -8.73 2.36 -4.42
CA GLN A 77 -7.48 3.09 -4.27
C GLN A 77 -6.94 2.81 -2.88
N LEU A 78 -5.77 2.18 -2.77
CA LEU A 78 -5.06 2.01 -1.51
C LEU A 78 -3.76 2.80 -1.57
N ILE A 79 -3.64 3.78 -0.70
CA ILE A 79 -2.44 4.60 -0.54
C ILE A 79 -1.78 4.22 0.79
N ILE A 80 -0.53 3.77 0.73
CA ILE A 80 0.34 3.62 1.90
C ILE A 80 1.28 4.82 1.91
N TYR A 81 1.13 5.67 2.92
CA TYR A 81 1.85 6.92 3.06
C TYR A 81 2.84 6.83 4.23
N ASP A 82 4.12 7.11 3.96
CA ASP A 82 5.21 7.10 4.96
C ASP A 82 5.23 5.83 5.82
N GLY A 83 5.18 4.67 5.16
CA GLY A 83 5.31 3.36 5.79
C GLY A 83 5.56 2.25 4.78
N VAL A 84 5.66 1.01 5.23
CA VAL A 84 5.83 -0.16 4.35
C VAL A 84 4.56 -0.99 4.25
N LEU A 85 4.42 -1.73 3.15
CA LEU A 85 3.35 -2.69 2.95
C LEU A 85 3.86 -4.11 3.08
N TYR A 86 3.21 -4.92 3.91
CA TYR A 86 3.35 -6.38 3.89
C TYR A 86 2.02 -7.01 3.49
N SER A 87 2.05 -7.95 2.55
CA SER A 87 0.86 -8.68 2.11
C SER A 87 1.09 -10.18 2.20
N GLN A 88 0.53 -10.81 3.23
CA GLN A 88 0.41 -12.26 3.36
C GLN A 88 -0.85 -12.75 2.63
N SER A 89 -0.74 -12.92 1.31
CA SER A 89 -1.84 -13.18 0.39
C SER A 89 -2.81 -12.01 0.24
N MET A 90 -3.01 -11.58 -1.00
CA MET A 90 -4.03 -10.62 -1.41
C MET A 90 -4.50 -11.09 -2.79
N SER A 91 -5.35 -12.12 -2.86
CA SER A 91 -5.54 -12.84 -4.13
C SER A 91 -6.06 -11.95 -5.26
N TYR A 92 -6.87 -10.94 -4.96
CA TYR A 92 -7.41 -10.00 -5.94
C TYR A 92 -7.26 -8.56 -5.45
N PHE A 93 -6.78 -7.68 -6.32
CA PHE A 93 -6.81 -6.25 -6.13
C PHE A 93 -7.19 -5.56 -7.44
N ASP A 94 -8.36 -4.93 -7.45
CA ASP A 94 -8.90 -4.22 -8.61
C ASP A 94 -8.78 -2.70 -8.40
N GLY A 95 -7.80 -2.05 -9.03
CA GLY A 95 -7.60 -0.61 -8.90
C GLY A 95 -6.16 -0.16 -8.73
N LEU A 96 -5.95 0.89 -7.94
CA LEU A 96 -4.64 1.50 -7.70
C LEU A 96 -4.09 1.15 -6.32
N LEU A 97 -2.95 0.46 -6.28
CA LEU A 97 -2.10 0.36 -5.10
C LEU A 97 -0.98 1.40 -5.24
N TYR A 98 -0.91 2.37 -4.34
CA TYR A 98 0.09 3.43 -4.40
C TYR A 98 0.89 3.49 -3.11
N GLN A 99 2.20 3.44 -3.23
CA GLN A 99 3.13 3.53 -2.11
C GLN A 99 3.89 4.84 -2.24
N TYR A 100 3.83 5.69 -1.20
CA TYR A 100 4.54 6.96 -1.13
C TYR A 100 5.44 7.00 0.10
N LEU A 101 6.72 7.31 -0.08
CA LEU A 101 7.67 7.58 0.99
C LEU A 101 8.31 8.96 0.77
N SER A 102 8.08 9.87 1.70
CA SER A 102 8.64 11.23 1.66
C SER A 102 10.16 11.24 1.67
N LYS A 103 10.77 12.22 0.98
CA LYS A 103 12.19 12.55 1.07
C LYS A 103 12.42 13.89 1.81
N PRO A 104 13.44 13.98 2.69
CA PRO A 104 14.24 12.87 3.20
C PRO A 104 13.39 11.94 4.09
N THR A 105 13.51 10.63 3.92
CA THR A 105 12.76 9.70 4.77
C THR A 105 13.46 9.56 6.12
N VAL A 106 12.70 9.72 7.20
CA VAL A 106 13.16 9.43 8.57
C VAL A 106 12.88 7.99 8.97
N LEU A 107 12.34 7.17 8.06
CA LEU A 107 11.95 5.80 8.36
C LEU A 107 13.17 4.88 8.36
N ASP A 108 13.44 4.30 9.53
CA ASP A 108 14.30 3.12 9.63
C ASP A 108 13.51 1.88 9.19
N VAL A 109 13.51 1.66 7.88
CA VAL A 109 12.74 0.58 7.24
C VAL A 109 13.13 -0.79 7.80
N LYS A 110 14.41 -1.03 8.12
CA LYS A 110 14.83 -2.28 8.75
C LYS A 110 14.15 -2.49 10.11
N GLU A 111 14.12 -1.46 10.95
CA GLU A 111 13.45 -1.51 12.25
C GLU A 111 11.94 -1.69 12.13
N ILE A 112 11.32 -1.13 11.09
CA ILE A 112 9.91 -1.41 10.77
C ILE A 112 9.71 -2.90 10.51
N TRP A 113 10.55 -3.52 9.67
CA TRP A 113 10.45 -4.95 9.40
C TRP A 113 10.70 -5.82 10.64
N ILE A 114 11.58 -5.40 11.55
CA ILE A 114 11.80 -6.07 12.84
C ILE A 114 10.54 -6.01 13.71
N ASP A 115 9.88 -4.84 13.76
CA ASP A 115 8.67 -4.63 14.54
C ASP A 115 7.47 -5.44 14.06
N LEU A 116 7.48 -5.90 12.80
CA LEU A 116 6.49 -6.85 12.30
C LEU A 116 6.46 -8.15 13.14
N PHE A 117 7.61 -8.53 13.71
CA PHE A 117 7.73 -9.69 14.61
C PHE A 117 7.55 -9.29 16.08
N ASP A 118 8.14 -8.16 16.50
CA ASP A 118 8.12 -7.74 17.92
C ASP A 118 6.72 -7.30 18.37
N SER A 119 5.96 -6.67 17.47
CA SER A 119 4.60 -6.23 17.70
C SER A 119 3.55 -7.15 17.04
N LYS A 120 3.86 -8.42 16.79
CA LYS A 120 2.98 -9.35 16.03
C LYS A 120 1.55 -9.45 16.57
N ASN A 121 1.38 -9.39 17.89
CA ASN A 121 0.06 -9.50 18.54
C ASN A 121 -0.81 -8.25 18.29
N ASP A 122 -0.18 -7.09 18.17
CA ASP A 122 -0.85 -5.83 17.85
C ASP A 122 -1.16 -5.72 16.33
N ILE A 123 -0.25 -6.23 15.49
CA ILE A 123 -0.37 -6.17 14.03
C ILE A 123 -1.38 -7.20 13.51
N GLY A 124 -1.38 -8.40 14.09
CA GLY A 124 -2.30 -9.48 13.77
C GLY A 124 -2.00 -10.20 12.44
N VAL A 125 -0.79 -10.04 11.90
CA VAL A 125 -0.31 -10.72 10.69
C VAL A 125 1.10 -11.22 10.95
N THR A 126 1.37 -12.49 10.64
CA THR A 126 2.69 -13.11 10.87
C THR A 126 3.30 -13.53 9.55
N PRO A 127 4.53 -13.07 9.22
CA PRO A 127 5.18 -13.48 7.98
C PRO A 127 5.41 -14.98 7.84
N THR A 128 5.29 -15.49 6.61
CA THR A 128 5.50 -16.92 6.29
C THR A 128 6.73 -17.18 5.44
N SER A 129 7.16 -16.20 4.64
CA SER A 129 8.29 -16.34 3.71
C SER A 129 9.65 -15.91 4.27
N PHE A 130 9.69 -15.37 5.50
CA PHE A 130 10.92 -14.97 6.18
C PHE A 130 10.71 -14.90 7.69
N HIS A 131 11.80 -14.95 8.45
CA HIS A 131 11.84 -14.86 9.91
C HIS A 131 12.58 -13.59 10.35
N LYS A 132 12.44 -13.26 11.65
CA LYS A 132 13.11 -12.10 12.25
C LYS A 132 14.63 -12.09 12.00
N HIS A 133 15.29 -13.25 12.08
CA HIS A 133 16.75 -13.35 11.89
C HIS A 133 17.20 -13.16 10.43
N ASP A 134 16.28 -13.21 9.47
CA ASP A 134 16.58 -12.95 8.05
C ASP A 134 16.67 -11.45 7.74
N ILE A 135 16.22 -10.58 8.66
CA ILE A 135 16.18 -9.14 8.44
C ILE A 135 17.59 -8.56 8.57
N ASN A 136 18.17 -8.23 7.42
CA ASN A 136 19.49 -7.61 7.28
C ASN A 136 19.39 -6.21 6.65
N ASN A 137 20.52 -5.62 6.26
CA ASN A 137 20.54 -4.28 5.69
C ASN A 137 19.80 -4.15 4.34
N ASP A 138 19.57 -5.24 3.60
CA ASP A 138 18.81 -5.18 2.34
C ASP A 138 17.33 -4.90 2.56
N PHE A 139 16.79 -5.23 3.74
CA PHE A 139 15.40 -4.90 4.07
C PHE A 139 15.13 -3.40 4.07
N ASN A 140 16.15 -2.55 4.20
CA ASN A 140 16.00 -1.11 4.03
C ASN A 140 15.47 -0.72 2.65
N LYS A 141 15.66 -1.57 1.63
CA LYS A 141 15.22 -1.32 0.27
C LYS A 141 13.76 -1.71 0.04
N TYR A 142 13.15 -2.50 0.91
CA TYR A 142 11.83 -3.07 0.65
C TYR A 142 10.73 -2.18 1.24
N ALA A 143 10.06 -1.40 0.37
CA ALA A 143 8.89 -0.62 0.74
C ALA A 143 7.59 -1.45 0.67
N PHE A 144 7.59 -2.51 -0.13
CA PHE A 144 6.50 -3.47 -0.22
C PHE A 144 7.07 -4.89 -0.33
N LEU A 145 6.58 -5.80 0.50
CA LEU A 145 6.86 -7.23 0.42
C LEU A 145 5.55 -8.00 0.22
N LEU A 146 5.45 -8.68 -0.92
CA LEU A 146 4.34 -9.60 -1.24
C LEU A 146 4.76 -11.02 -0.88
N ASP A 147 4.00 -11.66 -0.01
CA ASP A 147 4.16 -13.05 0.41
C ASP A 147 2.89 -13.82 0.02
N GLY A 148 2.97 -14.57 -1.09
CA GLY A 148 1.83 -15.27 -1.69
C GLY A 148 1.43 -14.76 -3.07
N SER A 149 0.16 -14.94 -3.43
CA SER A 149 -0.38 -14.59 -4.75
C SER A 149 -1.17 -13.29 -4.74
N LEU A 150 -0.94 -12.46 -5.75
CA LEU A 150 -1.69 -11.25 -6.06
C LEU A 150 -2.07 -11.21 -7.54
N LYS A 151 -3.38 -11.26 -7.84
CA LYS A 151 -3.91 -10.87 -9.14
C LYS A 151 -4.30 -9.40 -9.07
N LEU A 152 -3.53 -8.57 -9.77
CA LEU A 152 -3.76 -7.14 -9.88
C LEU A 152 -4.48 -6.86 -11.19
N ASP A 153 -5.62 -6.18 -11.15
CA ASP A 153 -6.30 -5.63 -12.33
C ASP A 153 -6.43 -4.11 -12.16
N GLY A 154 -5.46 -3.36 -12.68
CA GLY A 154 -5.28 -1.93 -12.41
C GLY A 154 -3.82 -1.51 -12.49
N GLY A 155 -3.28 -0.93 -11.41
CA GLY A 155 -1.90 -0.42 -11.39
C GLY A 155 -1.26 -0.38 -10.01
N ILE A 156 0.07 -0.52 -9.98
CA ILE A 156 0.91 -0.27 -8.81
C ILE A 156 1.74 0.98 -9.09
N GLY A 157 1.67 1.97 -8.21
CA GLY A 157 2.57 3.12 -8.19
C GLY A 157 3.52 3.04 -7.00
N LEU A 158 4.81 3.25 -7.25
CA LEU A 158 5.84 3.29 -6.22
C LEU A 158 6.59 4.63 -6.33
N ASP A 159 6.27 5.55 -5.44
CA ASP A 159 7.00 6.80 -5.25
C ASP A 159 7.78 6.70 -3.93
N ALA A 160 8.84 5.91 -4.01
CA ALA A 160 9.72 5.58 -2.91
C ALA A 160 11.13 5.42 -3.49
N GLU A 161 11.83 6.54 -3.67
CA GLU A 161 13.18 6.52 -4.26
C GLU A 161 14.12 5.60 -3.49
N ASP A 162 15.02 4.92 -4.22
CA ASP A 162 15.97 3.95 -3.66
C ASP A 162 15.31 2.79 -2.90
N ARG A 163 14.02 2.52 -3.18
CA ARG A 163 13.27 1.38 -2.66
C ARG A 163 12.71 0.54 -3.80
N THR A 164 12.32 -0.68 -3.47
CA THR A 164 11.79 -1.68 -4.39
C THR A 164 10.73 -2.54 -3.71
N ILE A 165 10.10 -3.40 -4.52
CA ILE A 165 9.14 -4.41 -4.09
C ILE A 165 9.86 -5.77 -4.05
N LYS A 166 9.72 -6.50 -2.94
CA LYS A 166 10.16 -7.91 -2.87
C LYS A 166 8.96 -8.82 -3.09
N LEU A 167 9.09 -9.71 -4.08
CA LEU A 167 8.05 -10.69 -4.43
C LEU A 167 8.49 -12.08 -3.95
N ASN A 168 7.84 -12.57 -2.90
CA ASN A 168 7.93 -13.93 -2.41
C ASN A 168 6.64 -14.67 -2.78
N GLY A 169 6.44 -14.95 -4.07
CA GLY A 169 5.23 -15.58 -4.58
C GLY A 169 4.94 -15.20 -6.03
N SER A 170 3.65 -15.03 -6.37
CA SER A 170 3.21 -14.75 -7.73
C SER A 170 2.47 -13.42 -7.82
N LEU A 171 2.91 -12.55 -8.73
CA LEU A 171 2.17 -11.37 -9.17
C LEU A 171 1.64 -11.62 -10.58
N ILE A 172 0.31 -11.56 -10.75
CA ILE A 172 -0.36 -11.63 -12.06
C ILE A 172 -0.89 -10.23 -12.37
N PRO A 173 -0.12 -9.38 -13.07
CA PRO A 173 -0.55 -8.04 -13.41
C PRO A 173 -1.43 -8.05 -14.66
N ALA A 174 -2.56 -7.34 -14.60
CA ALA A 174 -3.37 -6.92 -15.72
C ALA A 174 -3.52 -5.40 -15.64
N TYR A 175 -2.99 -4.68 -16.63
CA TYR A 175 -3.16 -3.23 -16.64
C TYR A 175 -4.59 -2.88 -17.05
N ASN A 176 -5.23 -2.02 -16.24
CA ASN A 176 -6.57 -1.51 -16.53
C ASN A 176 -6.66 -0.04 -16.16
N GLY A 177 -6.52 0.82 -17.18
CA GLY A 177 -6.54 2.27 -17.04
C GLY A 177 -7.84 2.83 -16.44
N GLY A 178 -8.98 2.16 -16.68
CA GLY A 178 -10.25 2.55 -16.07
C GLY A 178 -10.25 2.34 -14.55
N LYS A 179 -9.72 1.20 -14.09
CA LYS A 179 -9.62 0.89 -12.65
C LYS A 179 -8.55 1.71 -11.95
N SER A 180 -7.36 1.82 -12.54
CA SER A 180 -6.24 2.57 -11.94
C SER A 180 -6.49 4.08 -11.94
N GLY A 181 -7.16 4.60 -12.98
CA GLY A 181 -7.45 6.03 -13.14
C GLY A 181 -8.74 6.51 -12.46
N LYS A 182 -9.57 5.62 -11.92
CA LYS A 182 -10.91 5.99 -11.41
C LYS A 182 -10.90 7.15 -10.41
N TYR A 183 -9.97 7.13 -9.46
CA TYR A 183 -9.84 8.16 -8.42
C TYR A 183 -8.61 9.04 -8.63
N ILE A 184 -8.11 9.08 -9.86
CA ILE A 184 -7.03 9.98 -10.23
C ILE A 184 -7.57 10.96 -11.26
N GLU A 185 -7.75 12.21 -10.86
CA GLU A 185 -8.07 13.26 -11.83
C GLU A 185 -6.90 13.42 -12.80
N LYS A 186 -7.10 12.98 -14.05
CA LYS A 186 -6.15 13.02 -15.19
C LYS A 186 -4.69 13.26 -14.77
N LEU A 187 -3.97 12.18 -14.49
CA LEU A 187 -2.50 12.19 -14.57
C LEU A 187 -2.12 12.65 -15.98
N LYS A 188 -1.72 13.92 -16.11
CA LYS A 188 -0.86 14.29 -17.23
C LYS A 188 0.51 13.76 -16.85
N TRP A 189 0.96 12.74 -17.55
CA TRP A 189 2.38 12.39 -17.53
C TRP A 189 3.16 13.68 -17.80
N GLN A 190 3.92 14.15 -16.81
CA GLN A 190 4.99 15.07 -17.13
C GLN A 190 5.90 14.29 -18.07
N ARG A 191 6.09 14.82 -19.28
CA ARG A 191 6.86 14.26 -20.38
C ARG A 191 8.01 13.39 -19.85
N GLY A 192 7.91 12.08 -20.05
CA GLY A 192 8.93 11.13 -19.62
C GLY A 192 10.24 11.34 -20.38
N SER A 193 11.31 10.70 -19.93
CA SER A 193 12.62 10.67 -20.61
C SER A 193 12.59 9.94 -21.96
N TRP A 194 11.49 9.24 -22.27
CA TRP A 194 11.21 8.78 -23.62
C TRP A 194 10.68 9.96 -24.43
N ASN A 195 11.56 10.54 -25.24
CA ASN A 195 11.21 11.45 -26.31
C ASN A 195 10.37 10.68 -27.34
N ASP A 196 9.06 10.62 -27.13
CA ASP A 196 8.16 10.45 -28.25
C ASP A 196 8.28 11.74 -29.08
N LEU A 197 8.93 11.61 -30.23
CA LEU A 197 9.07 12.66 -31.26
C LEU A 197 7.70 13.08 -31.78
#